data_AF-A0A5S4YNA3-F1
#
_entry.id   AF-A0A5S4YNA3-F1
#
_cell.length_a   1.000
_cell.length_b   1.000
_cell.length_c   1.000
_cell.angle_alpha   90.00
_cell.angle_beta   90.00
_cell.angle_gamma   90.00
#
_symmetry.space_group_name_H-M   'P 1'
#
loop_
_entity.id
_entity.type
_entity.pdbx_description
1 polymer ?
#
loop_
_entity_poly.entity_id
_entity_poly.type
_entity_poly.pdbx_seq_one_letter_code
_entity_poly.pdbx_strand_id
1 'polypeptide(L)' 'MFTITEARQRLALSGMRLTRRDREFRVAFAELPYSKAEPSAYYTDDLEDAVLTGARMRATPPLDAALQIRAR' A
#
# COMPACT_ATOMS: atom_id res chain seq x y z
N MET A 1 -10.85 3.50 -16.54
CA MET A 1 -10.82 4.44 -15.40
C MET A 1 -11.42 3.74 -14.20
N PHE A 2 -10.64 3.51 -13.15
CA PHE A 2 -11.12 2.84 -11.94
C PHE A 2 -11.92 3.80 -11.06
N THR A 3 -12.93 3.28 -10.38
CA THR A 3 -13.58 3.98 -9.28
C THR A 3 -12.76 3.80 -7.99
N ILE A 4 -12.94 4.72 -7.03
CA ILE A 4 -12.31 4.61 -5.70
C ILE A 4 -12.71 3.31 -4.98
N THR A 5 -13.96 2.85 -5.20
CA THR A 5 -14.46 1.61 -4.61
C THR A 5 -13.73 0.38 -5.14
N GLU A 6 -13.56 0.28 -6.46
CA GLU A 6 -12.81 -0.81 -7.09
C GLU A 6 -11.34 -0.79 -6.67
N ALA A 7 -10.74 0.39 -6.61
CA ALA A 7 -9.36 0.58 -6.14
C ALA A 7 -9.17 0.07 -4.71
N ARG A 8 -10.11 0.39 -3.80
CA ARG A 8 -10.10 -0.12 -2.42
C ARG A 8 -10.24 -1.63 -2.36
N GLN A 9 -11.17 -2.21 -3.11
CA GLN A 9 -11.35 -3.67 -3.14
C GLN A 9 -10.09 -4.37 -3.63
N ARG A 10 -9.49 -3.87 -4.72
CA ARG A 10 -8.28 -4.44 -5.31
C ARG A 10 -7.09 -4.36 -4.34
N LEU A 11 -6.88 -3.21 -3.71
CA LEU A 11 -5.81 -3.04 -2.72
C LEU A 11 -6.05 -3.86 -1.45
N ALA A 12 -7.31 -4.04 -1.03
CA ALA A 12 -7.64 -4.90 0.10
C ALA A 12 -7.25 -6.37 -0.16
N LEU A 13 -7.43 -6.87 -1.38
CA LEU A 13 -6.94 -8.21 -1.77
C LEU A 13 -5.42 -8.32 -1.70
N SER A 14 -4.71 -7.22 -1.88
CA SER A 14 -3.25 -7.12 -1.73
C SER A 14 -2.82 -6.74 -0.31
N GLY A 15 -3.70 -6.75 0.70
CA GLY A 15 -3.35 -6.39 2.09
C GLY A 15 -2.95 -4.93 2.28
N MET A 16 -3.37 -4.06 1.35
CA MET A 16 -3.12 -2.62 1.37
C MET A 16 -4.42 -1.86 1.63
N ARG A 17 -4.29 -0.67 2.20
CA ARG A 17 -5.39 0.25 2.49
C ARG A 17 -5.22 1.51 1.66
N LEU A 18 -6.26 1.85 0.91
CA LEU A 18 -6.38 3.12 0.19
C LEU A 18 -7.25 4.10 0.98
N THR A 19 -6.66 5.21 1.37
CA THR A 19 -7.34 6.37 1.96
C THR A 19 -7.18 7.57 1.04
N ARG A 20 -8.16 8.47 1.03
CA ARG A 20 -8.05 9.74 0.31
C ARG A 20 -8.21 10.87 1.31
N ARG A 21 -7.30 11.84 1.28
CA ARG A 21 -7.41 13.08 2.05
C ARG A 21 -7.26 14.23 1.06
N ASP A 22 -8.29 15.08 0.99
CA ASP A 22 -8.37 16.18 0.04
C ASP A 22 -8.23 15.69 -1.44
N ARG A 23 -7.08 15.94 -2.06
CA ARG A 23 -6.76 15.55 -3.44
C ARG A 23 -5.70 14.46 -3.55
N GLU A 24 -5.24 13.93 -2.42
CA GLU A 24 -4.15 12.97 -2.40
C GLU A 24 -4.64 11.59 -1.93
N PHE A 25 -4.25 10.57 -2.69
CA PHE A 25 -4.41 9.17 -2.36
C PHE A 25 -3.22 8.71 -1.54
N ARG A 26 -3.53 8.06 -0.42
CA ARG A 26 -2.57 7.45 0.50
C ARG A 26 -2.77 5.95 0.49
N VAL A 27 -1.69 5.22 0.22
CA VAL A 27 -1.63 3.76 0.17
C VAL A 27 -0.68 3.26 1.23
N ALA A 28 -1.15 2.38 2.12
CA ALA A 28 -0.31 1.83 3.20
C ALA A 28 -0.71 0.40 3.55
N PHE A 29 0.12 -0.33 4.31
CA PHE A 29 -0.21 -1.68 4.77
C PHE A 29 -1.47 -1.67 5.65
N ALA A 30 -2.44 -2.54 5.35
CA ALA A 30 -3.72 -2.58 6.05
C ALA A 30 -3.63 -3.15 7.47
N GLU A 31 -2.64 -4.02 7.72
CA GLU A 31 -2.40 -4.68 9.01
C GLU A 31 -1.72 -3.78 10.04
N LEU A 32 -1.09 -2.69 9.60
CA LEU A 32 -0.36 -1.79 10.48
C LEU A 32 -1.26 -0.65 10.99
N PRO A 33 -1.11 -0.25 12.28
CA PRO A 33 -1.72 0.98 12.77
C PRO A 33 -1.10 2.19 12.05
N TYR A 34 -1.85 3.30 11.99
CA TYR A 34 -1.50 4.48 11.20
C TYR A 34 -0.04 4.94 11.40
N SER A 35 0.40 5.08 12.65
CA SER A 35 1.75 5.54 13.01
C SER A 35 2.88 4.64 12.49
N LYS A 36 2.64 3.32 12.40
CA LYS A 36 3.60 2.35 11.85
C LYS A 36 3.51 2.20 10.34
N ALA A 37 2.34 2.49 9.77
CA ALA A 37 2.11 2.41 8.33
C ALA A 37 2.64 3.65 7.61
N GLU A 38 2.67 4.81 8.28
CA GLU A 38 3.08 6.10 7.71
C GLU A 38 4.48 6.11 7.08
N PRO A 39 5.54 5.58 7.70
CA PRO A 39 6.87 5.59 7.11
C PRO A 39 6.98 4.78 5.81
N SER A 40 6.06 3.84 5.62
CA SER A 40 5.98 3.00 4.43
C SER A 40 4.85 3.41 3.48
N ALA A 41 4.14 4.51 3.76
CA ALA A 41 2.99 4.92 2.97
C ALA A 41 3.43 5.60 1.66
N TYR A 42 2.66 5.35 0.60
CA TYR A 42 2.82 6.00 -0.70
C TYR A 42 1.70 7.03 -0.91
N TYR A 43 2.06 8.20 -1.43
CA TYR A 43 1.17 9.32 -1.67
C TYR A 43 1.23 9.74 -3.13
N THR A 44 0.08 9.93 -3.75
CA THR A 44 -0.04 10.36 -5.16
C THR A 44 -1.40 11.01 -5.36
N ASP A 45 -1.52 11.92 -6.33
CA ASP A 45 -2.79 12.52 -6.74
C ASP A 45 -3.51 11.71 -7.83
N ASP A 46 -2.83 10.67 -8.37
CA ASP A 46 -3.37 9.78 -9.39
C ASP A 46 -3.85 8.44 -8.78
N LEU A 47 -5.13 8.12 -9.02
CA LEU A 47 -5.75 6.90 -8.49
C LEU A 47 -5.16 5.62 -9.11
N GLU A 48 -4.83 5.64 -10.39
CA GLU A 48 -4.29 4.49 -11.11
C GLU A 48 -2.87 4.18 -10.61
N ASP A 49 -2.05 5.20 -10.46
CA ASP A 49 -0.71 5.07 -9.87
C ASP A 49 -0.77 4.55 -8.42
N ALA A 50 -1.72 5.03 -7.61
CA ALA A 50 -1.94 4.54 -6.25
C ALA A 50 -2.22 3.03 -6.23
N VAL A 51 -3.08 2.55 -7.13
CA VAL A 51 -3.44 1.14 -7.23
C VAL A 51 -2.26 0.29 -7.70
N LEU A 52 -1.55 0.73 -8.75
CA LEU A 52 -0.42 0.01 -9.31
C LEU A 52 0.73 -0.11 -8.31
N THR A 53 1.08 1.01 -7.66
CA THR A 53 2.15 1.04 -6.65
C THR A 53 1.75 0.25 -5.43
N GLY A 54 0.51 0.41 -4.92
CA GLY A 54 0.02 -0.37 -3.79
C GLY A 54 0.06 -1.88 -4.02
N ALA A 55 -0.36 -2.36 -5.20
CA ALA A 55 -0.28 -3.78 -5.54
C ALA A 55 1.17 -4.31 -5.54
N ARG A 56 2.15 -3.45 -5.88
CA ARG A 56 3.59 -3.80 -5.88
C ARG A 56 4.25 -3.70 -4.51
N MET A 57 3.77 -2.83 -3.62
CA MET A 57 4.35 -2.63 -2.29
C MET A 57 4.37 -3.91 -1.45
N ARG A 58 3.36 -4.80 -1.59
CA ARG A 58 3.38 -6.11 -0.89
C ARG A 58 4.18 -7.19 -1.61
N ALA A 59 4.46 -7.02 -2.90
CA ALA A 59 5.37 -7.91 -3.64
C ALA A 59 6.83 -7.71 -3.24
N THR A 60 7.14 -6.58 -2.57
CA THR A 60 8.44 -6.31 -1.98
C THR A 60 8.32 -6.53 -0.47
N PRO A 61 8.73 -7.70 0.07
CA PRO A 61 8.74 -7.88 1.51
C PRO A 61 9.57 -6.76 2.15
N PRO A 62 9.17 -6.23 3.33
CA PRO A 62 10.00 -5.29 4.06
C PRO A 62 11.38 -5.92 4.25
N LEU A 63 12.45 -5.12 4.09
CA LEU A 63 13.83 -5.61 4.07
C LEU A 63 14.18 -6.48 5.30
N ASP A 64 13.45 -6.32 6.41
CA ASP A 64 13.53 -7.15 7.61
C ASP A 64 13.13 -8.63 7.41
N ALA A 65 12.22 -8.94 6.49
CA ALA A 65 11.82 -10.32 6.17
C ALA A 65 12.80 -11.01 5.19
N ALA A 66 13.54 -10.25 4.39
CA ALA A 66 14.55 -10.79 3.47
C ALA A 66 15.85 -11.18 4.19
N LEU A 67 16.17 -10.53 5.31
CA LEU A 67 17.37 -10.81 6.11
C LEU A 67 17.27 -12.08 6.98
N GLN A 68 16.07 -12.57 7.32
CA GLN A 68 15.91 -13.80 8.09
C GLN A 68 16.09 -15.09 7.26
N ILE A 69 15.94 -15.03 5.93
CA ILE A 69 16.02 -16.23 5.06
C ILE A 69 17.49 -16.64 4.78
N ARG A 70 18.46 -15.75 5.01
CA ARG A 70 19.90 -16.01 4.78
C ARG A 70 20.70 -16.33 6.04
N ALA A 71 20.06 -16.40 7.21
CA ALA A 71 20.72 -16.71 8.48
C ALA A 71 20.41 -18.12 9.00
N ARG A 72 20.09 -19.08 8.11
CA ARG A 72 19.94 -20.50 8.45
C ARG A 72 20.87 -21.37 7.62
#